data_AF-A0A7S1ME74-F1
#
_entry.id   AF-A0A7S1ME74-F1
#
_cell.length_a   1.000
_cell.length_b   1.000
_cell.length_c   1.000
_cell.angle_alpha   90.00
_cell.angle_beta   90.00
_cell.angle_gamma   90.00
#
_symmetry.space_group_name_H-M   'P 1'
#
loop_
_entity.id
_entity.type
_entity.pdbx_description
1 polymer ?
#
loop_
_entity_poly.entity_id
_entity_poly.type
_entity_poly.pdbx_seq_one_letter_code
_entity_poly.pdbx_strand_id
1 'polypeptide(L)'
;THIPVELFSVESFREHLPASLRKRLPQRAEDPQQLATAFKSMPEGDRAACVFVSKGGIFDKLQPHDWVVSDPVKLDGHESLTESQARLDQARKYLHQQAEYPVLTAMSVGDVTSDGVLLTKYFPSPILKSLMLSREVVGRLKAIVFTRVSKSYGSFFSQEDRANLIDLTNFGIKVYHLELGDGTAPPQLLM
;
A
#
# COMPACT_ATOMS: atom_id res chain seq x y z
N THR A 1 -18.83 -6.67 5.79
CA THR A 1 -17.78 -6.58 4.75
C THR A 1 -16.82 -7.73 4.99
N HIS A 2 -16.87 -8.74 4.15
CA HIS A 2 -16.14 -9.99 4.34
C HIS A 2 -14.70 -9.80 3.87
N ILE A 3 -13.77 -9.67 4.82
CA ILE A 3 -12.34 -9.81 4.53
C ILE A 3 -12.14 -11.30 4.21
N PRO A 4 -11.53 -11.70 3.08
CA PRO A 4 -11.17 -13.09 2.86
C PRO A 4 -10.16 -13.49 3.95
N VAL A 5 -10.64 -14.18 4.99
CA VAL A 5 -9.81 -14.71 6.09
C VAL A 5 -8.85 -15.80 5.58
N GLU A 6 -8.99 -16.26 4.33
CA GLU A 6 -8.17 -17.30 3.72
C GLU A 6 -6.72 -16.87 3.39
N LEU A 7 -6.34 -15.61 3.63
CA LEU A 7 -4.93 -15.15 3.61
C LEU A 7 -4.34 -14.88 5.00
N PHE A 8 -5.14 -14.99 6.06
CA PHE A 8 -4.67 -15.11 7.43
C PHE A 8 -4.78 -16.58 7.83
N SER A 9 -3.73 -17.37 7.60
CA SER A 9 -3.67 -18.66 8.27
C SER A 9 -3.60 -18.38 9.77
N VAL A 10 -4.70 -18.66 10.46
CA VAL A 10 -4.78 -18.91 11.90
C VAL A 10 -3.96 -20.18 12.18
N GLU A 11 -2.65 -20.08 12.01
CA GLU A 11 -1.65 -21.07 12.39
C GLU A 11 -0.42 -20.33 12.88
N SER A 12 -0.60 -19.60 13.99
CA SER A 12 0.46 -18.98 14.79
C SER A 12 1.47 -19.99 15.38
N PHE A 13 1.57 -21.22 14.84
CA PHE A 13 2.39 -22.31 15.37
C PHE A 13 3.22 -23.09 14.33
N ARG A 14 3.32 -22.65 13.07
CA ARG A 14 4.22 -23.27 12.08
C ARG A 14 4.91 -22.27 11.14
N GLU A 15 5.51 -21.21 11.68
CA GLU A 15 6.59 -20.52 10.92
C GLU A 15 7.88 -21.35 10.95
N HIS A 16 7.91 -22.43 10.18
CA HIS A 16 9.15 -23.00 9.62
C HIS A 16 9.19 -22.65 8.13
N LEU A 17 9.18 -21.35 7.83
CA LEU A 17 9.46 -20.88 6.48
C LEU A 17 10.97 -20.94 6.26
N PRO A 18 11.45 -21.62 5.20
CA PRO A 18 12.86 -21.65 4.87
C PRO A 18 13.39 -20.21 4.69
N ALA A 19 14.51 -19.88 5.34
CA ALA A 19 15.15 -18.57 5.25
C ALA A 19 15.40 -18.12 3.79
N SER A 20 15.51 -19.07 2.85
CA SER A 20 15.68 -18.83 1.41
C SER A 20 14.52 -18.10 0.74
N LEU A 21 13.29 -18.18 1.26
CA LEU A 21 12.12 -17.47 0.72
C LEU A 21 12.02 -16.03 1.26
N ARG A 22 12.39 -15.81 2.53
CA ARG A 22 12.52 -14.45 3.12
C ARG A 22 13.63 -13.66 2.44
N LYS A 23 14.75 -14.31 2.09
CA LYS A 23 15.91 -13.70 1.42
C LYS A 23 15.63 -13.08 0.04
N ARG A 24 14.54 -13.44 -0.63
CA ARG A 24 14.24 -12.96 -1.99
C ARG A 24 13.24 -11.81 -2.05
N LEU A 25 12.56 -11.48 -0.95
CA LEU A 25 11.54 -10.42 -0.97
C LEU A 25 12.11 -9.06 -1.39
N PRO A 26 13.27 -8.59 -0.87
CA PRO A 26 13.87 -7.33 -1.32
C PRO A 26 14.27 -7.38 -2.81
N GLN A 27 14.84 -8.51 -3.26
CA GLN A 27 15.26 -8.68 -4.66
C GLN A 27 14.07 -8.66 -5.63
N ARG A 28 12.94 -9.26 -5.24
CA ARG A 28 11.71 -9.29 -6.07
C ARG A 28 10.97 -7.97 -6.04
N ALA A 29 11.03 -7.24 -4.92
CA ALA A 29 10.46 -5.90 -4.79
C ALA A 29 11.26 -4.83 -5.57
N GLU A 30 12.43 -5.19 -6.10
CA GLU A 30 13.27 -4.35 -6.95
C GLU A 30 13.27 -4.83 -8.42
N ASP A 31 12.57 -5.93 -8.75
CA ASP A 31 12.45 -6.47 -10.10
C ASP A 31 11.18 -5.93 -10.80
N PRO A 32 11.32 -5.02 -11.78
CA PRO A 32 10.18 -4.40 -12.45
C PRO A 32 9.29 -5.40 -13.17
N GLN A 33 9.83 -6.53 -13.67
CA GLN A 33 9.05 -7.53 -14.41
C GLN A 33 8.16 -8.36 -13.47
N GLN A 34 8.70 -8.75 -12.32
CA GLN A 34 7.92 -9.46 -11.30
C GLN A 34 6.85 -8.56 -10.69
N LEU A 35 7.18 -7.30 -10.43
CA LEU A 35 6.21 -6.30 -9.99
C LEU A 35 5.11 -6.10 -11.03
N ALA A 36 5.47 -5.89 -12.30
CA ALA A 36 4.48 -5.74 -13.37
C ALA A 36 3.56 -6.97 -13.48
N THR A 37 4.10 -8.17 -13.28
CA THR A 37 3.30 -9.41 -13.24
C THR A 37 2.31 -9.42 -12.08
N ALA A 38 2.72 -9.03 -10.87
CA ALA A 38 1.83 -8.89 -9.72
C ALA A 38 0.69 -7.89 -10.00
N PHE A 39 1.00 -6.75 -10.59
CA PHE A 39 0.03 -5.70 -10.92
C PHE A 39 -0.94 -6.08 -12.05
N LYS A 40 -0.71 -7.15 -12.83
CA LYS A 40 -1.70 -7.66 -13.81
C LYS A 40 -2.99 -8.14 -13.14
N SER A 41 -2.91 -8.60 -11.89
CA SER A 41 -4.08 -9.03 -11.12
C SER A 41 -4.83 -7.88 -10.45
N MET A 42 -4.28 -6.66 -10.50
CA MET A 42 -4.88 -5.50 -9.87
C MET A 42 -6.24 -5.18 -10.52
N PRO A 43 -7.29 -4.93 -9.73
CA PRO A 43 -8.60 -4.57 -10.26
C PRO A 43 -8.56 -3.34 -11.17
N GLU A 44 -9.22 -3.43 -12.32
CA GLU A 44 -9.32 -2.35 -13.30
C GLU A 44 -10.15 -1.14 -12.80
N GLY A 45 -10.06 -0.03 -13.54
CA GLY A 45 -10.74 1.23 -13.25
C GLY A 45 -10.00 2.14 -12.26
N ASP A 46 -10.66 3.20 -11.81
CA ASP A 46 -10.04 4.29 -11.03
C ASP A 46 -10.16 4.14 -9.51
N ARG A 47 -10.73 3.02 -9.04
CA ARG A 47 -10.79 2.70 -7.62
C ARG A 47 -9.39 2.47 -7.07
N ALA A 48 -9.15 2.94 -5.85
CA ALA A 48 -7.93 2.65 -5.11
C ALA A 48 -7.88 1.15 -4.83
N ALA A 49 -6.68 0.58 -4.89
CA ALA A 49 -6.47 -0.84 -4.62
C ALA A 49 -5.10 -1.02 -3.98
N CYS A 50 -4.99 -1.88 -2.98
CA CYS A 50 -3.70 -2.28 -2.43
C CYS A 50 -3.68 -3.76 -2.02
N VAL A 51 -2.48 -4.31 -1.91
CA VAL A 51 -2.23 -5.65 -1.36
C VAL A 51 -0.90 -5.66 -0.62
N PHE A 52 -0.83 -6.36 0.50
CA PHE A 52 0.40 -6.54 1.25
C PHE A 52 1.01 -7.91 0.99
N VAL A 53 2.27 -7.92 0.58
CA VAL A 53 3.01 -9.11 0.18
C VAL A 53 4.13 -9.37 1.17
N SER A 54 3.98 -10.41 1.98
CA SER A 54 5.00 -10.88 2.94
C SER A 54 5.83 -12.06 2.43
N LYS A 55 5.45 -12.65 1.29
CA LYS A 55 6.10 -13.85 0.72
C LYS A 55 6.50 -13.61 -0.72
N GLY A 56 7.80 -13.73 -1.01
CA GLY A 56 8.32 -13.53 -2.37
C GLY A 56 7.69 -14.43 -3.44
N GLY A 57 7.20 -15.63 -3.08
CA GLY A 57 6.57 -16.56 -4.03
C GLY A 57 5.12 -16.21 -4.44
N ILE A 58 4.54 -15.13 -3.91
CA ILE A 58 3.13 -14.77 -4.18
C ILE A 58 2.97 -13.79 -5.35
N PHE A 59 4.03 -13.07 -5.74
CA PHE A 59 3.97 -12.05 -6.82
C PHE A 59 3.34 -12.61 -8.11
N ASP A 60 3.69 -13.84 -8.46
CA ASP A 60 3.21 -14.51 -9.70
C ASP A 60 1.85 -15.20 -9.52
N LYS A 61 1.26 -15.16 -8.31
CA LYS A 61 0.05 -15.90 -7.93
C LYS A 61 -1.10 -15.01 -7.50
N LEU A 62 -0.87 -13.70 -7.37
CA LEU A 62 -1.90 -12.75 -6.95
C LEU A 62 -3.10 -12.82 -7.90
N GLN A 63 -4.28 -12.79 -7.29
CA GLN A 63 -5.58 -12.79 -7.95
C GLN A 63 -6.33 -11.49 -7.64
N PRO A 64 -7.32 -11.09 -8.45
CA PRO A 64 -8.07 -9.86 -8.22
C PRO A 64 -8.75 -9.76 -6.85
N HIS A 65 -9.08 -10.89 -6.21
CA HIS A 65 -9.71 -10.91 -4.88
C HIS A 65 -8.72 -10.71 -3.72
N ASP A 66 -7.42 -10.79 -3.98
CA ASP A 66 -6.39 -10.53 -2.97
C ASP A 66 -6.21 -9.02 -2.70
N TRP A 67 -6.73 -8.18 -3.59
CA TRP A 67 -6.62 -6.73 -3.51
C TRP A 67 -7.73 -6.14 -2.64
N VAL A 68 -7.33 -5.34 -1.65
CA VAL A 68 -8.24 -4.46 -0.94
C VAL A 68 -8.57 -3.29 -1.85
N VAL A 69 -9.83 -3.20 -2.27
CA VAL A 69 -10.32 -2.13 -3.15
C VAL A 69 -11.16 -1.15 -2.34
N SER A 70 -10.92 0.14 -2.56
CA SER A 70 -11.77 1.19 -1.99
C SER A 70 -11.96 2.33 -2.98
N ASP A 71 -13.01 3.12 -2.77
CA ASP A 71 -13.28 4.31 -3.56
C ASP A 71 -13.34 5.53 -2.64
N PRO A 72 -12.18 6.06 -2.20
CA PRO A 72 -12.16 7.18 -1.28
C PRO A 72 -12.72 8.42 -1.96
N VAL A 73 -13.69 9.04 -1.30
CA VAL A 73 -14.33 10.28 -1.72
C VAL A 73 -13.53 11.43 -1.13
N LYS A 74 -13.04 12.33 -1.98
CA LYS A 74 -12.20 13.44 -1.55
C LYS A 74 -12.96 14.29 -0.53
N LEU A 75 -12.25 14.77 0.49
CA LEU A 75 -12.78 15.77 1.39
C LEU A 75 -13.02 17.05 0.60
N ASP A 76 -14.27 17.51 0.52
CA ASP A 76 -14.57 18.81 -0.05
C ASP A 76 -14.01 19.88 0.87
N GLY A 77 -12.87 20.46 0.48
CA GLY A 77 -12.17 21.50 1.25
C GLY A 77 -12.91 22.84 1.33
N HIS A 78 -14.14 22.91 0.82
CA HIS A 78 -14.92 24.14 0.65
C HIS A 78 -16.22 24.19 1.45
N GLU A 79 -16.68 23.09 2.05
CA GLU A 79 -17.80 23.21 2.98
C GLU A 79 -17.30 23.83 4.29
N SER A 80 -17.85 25.00 4.58
CA SER A 80 -17.64 25.82 5.76
C SER A 80 -17.97 25.07 7.06
N LEU A 81 -17.16 24.07 7.42
CA LEU A 81 -17.19 23.47 8.74
C LEU A 81 -16.46 24.44 9.66
N THR A 82 -17.20 25.37 10.24
CA THR A 82 -16.73 26.29 11.28
C THR A 82 -16.34 25.55 12.57
N GLU A 83 -16.80 24.30 12.73
CA GLU A 83 -16.57 23.47 13.91
C GLU A 83 -15.42 22.49 13.70
N SER A 84 -14.45 22.53 14.61
CA SER A 84 -13.27 21.66 14.62
C SER A 84 -13.63 20.17 14.67
N GLN A 85 -14.70 19.82 15.40
CA GLN A 85 -15.14 18.43 15.56
C GLN A 85 -15.66 17.83 14.25
N ALA A 86 -16.45 18.58 13.48
CA ALA A 86 -16.97 18.11 12.20
C ALA A 86 -15.84 17.84 11.20
N ARG A 87 -14.81 18.69 11.17
CA ARG A 87 -13.59 18.47 10.35
C ARG A 87 -12.85 17.20 10.77
N LEU A 88 -12.69 16.97 12.07
CA LEU A 88 -12.05 15.76 12.60
C LEU A 88 -12.84 14.51 12.20
N ASP A 89 -14.16 14.53 12.29
CA ASP A 89 -14.99 13.39 11.95
C ASP A 89 -14.99 13.10 10.44
N GLN A 90 -14.96 14.15 9.60
CA GLN A 90 -14.80 13.99 8.15
C GLN A 90 -13.43 13.41 7.80
N ALA A 91 -12.36 13.92 8.42
CA ALA A 91 -11.00 13.40 8.25
C ALA A 91 -10.91 11.92 8.66
N ARG A 92 -11.52 11.54 9.79
CA ARG A 92 -11.60 10.14 10.23
C ARG A 92 -12.33 9.26 9.22
N LYS A 93 -13.49 9.71 8.71
CA LYS A 93 -14.22 8.98 7.67
C LYS A 93 -13.35 8.77 6.42
N TYR A 94 -12.65 9.81 5.98
CA TYR A 94 -11.76 9.72 4.81
C TYR A 94 -10.55 8.80 5.05
N LEU A 95 -9.98 8.81 6.26
CA LEU A 95 -8.91 7.89 6.67
C LEU A 95 -9.37 6.44 6.58
N HIS A 96 -10.59 6.13 7.03
CA HIS A 96 -11.15 4.78 6.98
C HIS A 96 -11.52 4.31 5.57
N GLN A 97 -11.63 5.23 4.61
CA GLN A 97 -11.92 4.91 3.20
C GLN A 97 -10.66 4.56 2.40
N GLN A 98 -9.45 4.80 2.92
CA GLN A 98 -8.22 4.50 2.19
C GLN A 98 -8.04 2.97 2.05
N ALA A 99 -7.57 2.52 0.89
CA ALA A 99 -7.43 1.09 0.61
C ALA A 99 -6.41 0.42 1.54
N GLU A 100 -5.37 1.17 1.91
CA GLU A 100 -4.26 0.73 2.74
C GLU A 100 -4.62 0.68 4.24
N TYR A 101 -5.65 1.44 4.67
CA TYR A 101 -6.04 1.57 6.06
C TYR A 101 -6.21 0.22 6.80
N PRO A 102 -6.98 -0.77 6.30
CA PRO A 102 -7.15 -2.04 7.00
C PRO A 102 -5.83 -2.81 7.18
N VAL A 103 -4.97 -2.80 6.16
CA VAL A 103 -3.66 -3.48 6.18
C VAL A 103 -2.73 -2.82 7.20
N LEU A 104 -2.62 -1.50 7.16
CA LEU A 104 -1.79 -0.73 8.07
C LEU A 104 -2.30 -0.83 9.52
N THR A 105 -3.63 -0.90 9.71
CA THR A 105 -4.24 -1.11 11.03
C THR A 105 -3.91 -2.50 11.56
N ALA A 106 -4.05 -3.54 10.74
CA ALA A 106 -3.70 -4.92 11.11
C ALA A 106 -2.22 -5.05 11.52
N MET A 107 -1.31 -4.33 10.86
CA MET A 107 0.09 -4.23 11.31
C MET A 107 0.22 -3.52 12.66
N SER A 108 -0.48 -2.40 12.84
CA SER A 108 -0.38 -1.58 14.05
C SER A 108 -0.85 -2.30 15.31
N VAL A 109 -1.83 -3.20 15.19
CA VAL A 109 -2.35 -4.01 16.30
C VAL A 109 -1.64 -5.36 16.46
N GLY A 110 -0.71 -5.68 15.56
CA GLY A 110 0.11 -6.90 15.62
C GLY A 110 -0.46 -8.14 14.94
N ASP A 111 -1.59 -8.04 14.22
CA ASP A 111 -2.18 -9.15 13.46
C ASP A 111 -1.31 -9.55 12.26
N VAL A 112 -0.66 -8.56 11.63
CA VAL A 112 0.40 -8.80 10.65
C VAL A 112 1.72 -8.76 11.38
N THR A 113 2.46 -9.87 11.44
CA THR A 113 3.77 -9.96 12.12
C THR A 113 4.96 -10.08 11.17
N SER A 114 4.71 -10.46 9.92
CA SER A 114 5.76 -10.64 8.92
C SER A 114 6.17 -9.32 8.27
N ASP A 115 7.45 -9.23 7.93
CA ASP A 115 7.95 -8.19 7.03
C ASP A 115 7.36 -8.33 5.62
N GLY A 116 7.12 -7.22 4.95
CA GLY A 116 6.50 -7.25 3.63
C GLY A 116 6.59 -5.94 2.85
N VAL A 117 6.00 -5.97 1.66
CA VAL A 117 5.91 -4.87 0.72
C VAL A 117 4.45 -4.57 0.44
N LEU A 118 4.09 -3.29 0.46
CA LEU A 118 2.78 -2.81 0.08
C LEU A 118 2.77 -2.49 -1.41
N LEU A 119 1.94 -3.19 -2.18
CA LEU A 119 1.67 -2.86 -3.58
C LEU A 119 0.37 -2.06 -3.62
N THR A 120 0.35 -0.89 -4.22
CA THR A 120 -0.84 -0.04 -4.30
C THR A 120 -1.00 0.59 -5.68
N LYS A 121 -2.24 0.89 -6.07
CA LYS A 121 -2.51 1.58 -7.33
C LYS A 121 -2.02 3.03 -7.28
N TYR A 122 -2.28 3.73 -6.18
CA TYR A 122 -1.95 5.13 -6.02
C TYR A 122 -0.95 5.31 -4.87
N PHE A 123 -0.12 6.35 -4.91
CA PHE A 123 0.72 6.68 -3.74
C PHE A 123 -0.17 6.83 -2.48
N PRO A 124 0.19 6.19 -1.35
CA PRO A 124 -0.64 6.24 -0.14
C PRO A 124 -0.88 7.67 0.32
N SER A 125 -2.14 7.97 0.66
CA SER A 125 -2.52 9.32 1.06
C SER A 125 -1.77 9.77 2.32
N PRO A 126 -1.29 11.03 2.37
CA PRO A 126 -0.64 11.59 3.57
C PRO A 126 -1.49 11.52 4.85
N ILE A 127 -2.82 11.36 4.74
CA ILE A 127 -3.67 11.16 5.91
C ILE A 127 -3.32 9.89 6.70
N LEU A 128 -2.74 8.88 6.05
CA LEU A 128 -2.30 7.62 6.67
C LEU A 128 -0.94 7.73 7.37
N LYS A 129 -0.27 8.90 7.30
CA LYS A 129 1.12 9.07 7.76
C LYS A 129 1.35 8.63 9.19
N SER A 130 0.46 8.99 10.12
CA SER A 130 0.59 8.58 11.53
C SER A 130 0.60 7.06 11.70
N LEU A 131 -0.16 6.36 10.86
CA LEU A 131 -0.24 4.90 10.87
C LEU A 131 0.99 4.27 10.20
N MET A 132 1.37 4.78 9.01
CA MET A 132 2.55 4.32 8.27
C MET A 132 3.85 4.46 9.06
N LEU A 133 3.99 5.54 9.84
CA LEU A 133 5.17 5.83 10.64
C LEU A 133 5.07 5.29 12.07
N SER A 134 4.00 4.57 12.41
CA SER A 134 3.89 3.93 13.71
C SER A 134 4.98 2.86 13.88
N ARG A 135 5.46 2.68 15.11
CA ARG A 135 6.56 1.75 15.42
C ARG A 135 6.31 0.34 14.88
N GLU A 136 5.09 -0.16 15.07
CA GLU A 136 4.72 -1.50 14.62
C GLU A 136 4.72 -1.62 13.10
N VAL A 137 4.23 -0.60 12.38
CA VAL A 137 4.21 -0.59 10.91
C VAL A 137 5.62 -0.46 10.34
N VAL A 138 6.42 0.50 10.80
CA VAL A 138 7.83 0.67 10.34
C VAL A 138 8.65 -0.59 10.58
N GLY A 139 8.36 -1.32 11.66
CA GLY A 139 8.97 -2.61 11.95
C GLY A 139 8.74 -3.68 10.88
N ARG A 140 7.68 -3.57 10.07
CA ARG A 140 7.18 -4.62 9.15
C ARG A 140 7.11 -4.19 7.68
N LEU A 141 6.72 -2.94 7.42
CA LEU A 141 6.59 -2.38 6.08
C LEU A 141 7.98 -2.00 5.56
N LYS A 142 8.51 -2.77 4.60
CA LYS A 142 9.87 -2.57 4.06
C LYS A 142 9.89 -1.75 2.79
N ALA A 143 8.84 -1.84 1.98
CA ALA A 143 8.71 -1.05 0.77
C ALA A 143 7.25 -0.76 0.43
N ILE A 144 7.03 0.32 -0.30
CA ILE A 144 5.78 0.69 -0.95
C ILE A 144 6.07 0.78 -2.45
N VAL A 145 5.31 0.06 -3.26
CA VAL A 145 5.36 0.14 -4.72
C VAL A 145 4.01 0.65 -5.21
N PHE A 146 4.00 1.73 -5.99
CA PHE A 146 2.78 2.29 -6.55
C PHE A 146 2.87 2.47 -8.07
N THR A 147 1.72 2.50 -8.76
CA THR A 147 1.70 2.64 -10.24
C THR A 147 1.27 4.02 -10.72
N ARG A 148 0.49 4.75 -9.91
CA ARG A 148 0.00 6.11 -10.21
C ARG A 148 0.35 7.05 -9.06
N VAL A 149 0.80 8.26 -9.41
CA VAL A 149 1.26 9.26 -8.43
C VAL A 149 0.13 9.73 -7.52
N SER A 150 -1.04 10.05 -8.08
CA SER A 150 -2.18 10.51 -7.27
C SER A 150 -3.50 10.14 -7.92
N LYS A 151 -4.48 9.76 -7.10
CA LYS A 151 -5.87 9.63 -7.56
C LYS A 151 -6.48 10.99 -7.92
N SER A 152 -6.15 12.03 -7.17
CA SER A 152 -6.76 13.36 -7.33
C SER A 152 -6.01 14.27 -8.30
N TYR A 153 -4.69 14.13 -8.38
CA TYR A 153 -3.82 15.04 -9.15
C TYR A 153 -3.15 14.37 -10.34
N GLY A 154 -3.54 13.12 -10.65
CA GLY A 154 -3.00 12.35 -11.78
C GLY A 154 -1.50 12.11 -11.62
N SER A 155 -0.70 12.70 -12.50
CA SER A 155 0.76 12.51 -12.57
C SER A 155 1.56 13.42 -11.63
N PHE A 156 0.90 14.23 -10.79
CA PHE A 156 1.58 15.21 -9.93
C PHE A 156 1.46 14.86 -8.45
N PHE A 157 2.59 14.97 -7.75
CA PHE A 157 2.60 14.98 -6.29
C PHE A 157 2.22 16.36 -5.75
N SER A 158 1.33 16.38 -4.75
CA SER A 158 1.11 17.56 -3.92
C SER A 158 2.31 17.84 -3.00
N GLN A 159 2.31 19.00 -2.32
CA GLN A 159 3.34 19.29 -1.32
C GLN A 159 3.32 18.29 -0.16
N GLU A 160 2.13 17.87 0.25
CA GLU A 160 1.96 16.88 1.33
C GLU A 160 2.47 15.51 0.92
N ASP A 161 2.25 15.10 -0.33
CA ASP A 161 2.75 13.82 -0.85
C ASP A 161 4.29 13.80 -0.85
N ARG A 162 4.93 14.90 -1.25
CA ARG A 162 6.40 15.04 -1.23
C ARG A 162 6.95 14.97 0.19
N ALA A 163 6.30 15.64 1.14
CA ALA A 163 6.69 15.57 2.54
C ALA A 163 6.54 14.13 3.07
N ASN A 164 5.43 13.46 2.75
CA ASN A 164 5.20 12.07 3.13
C ASN A 164 6.26 11.12 2.53
N LEU A 165 6.65 11.31 1.27
CA LEU A 165 7.72 10.54 0.62
C LEU A 165 9.07 10.67 1.34
N ILE A 166 9.44 11.90 1.74
CA ILE A 166 10.66 12.17 2.50
C ILE A 166 10.62 11.44 3.84
N ASP A 167 9.48 11.51 4.54
CA ASP A 167 9.37 10.87 5.85
C ASP A 167 9.40 9.34 5.75
N LEU A 168 8.72 8.74 4.78
CA LEU A 168 8.80 7.29 4.54
C LEU A 168 10.26 6.85 4.33
N THR A 169 11.01 7.60 3.52
CA THR A 169 12.43 7.33 3.25
C THR A 169 13.30 7.48 4.51
N ASN A 170 13.08 8.54 5.30
CA ASN A 170 13.80 8.77 6.56
C ASN A 170 13.57 7.67 7.59
N PHE A 171 12.39 7.05 7.59
CA PHE A 171 12.04 5.93 8.47
C PHE A 171 12.45 4.57 7.89
N GLY A 172 13.18 4.54 6.76
CA GLY A 172 13.72 3.32 6.16
C GLY A 172 12.72 2.51 5.34
N ILE A 173 11.56 3.08 5.01
CA ILE A 173 10.59 2.48 4.10
C ILE A 173 11.00 2.87 2.67
N LYS A 174 11.35 1.89 1.85
CA LYS A 174 11.69 2.14 0.44
C LYS A 174 10.42 2.48 -0.33
N VAL A 175 10.48 3.44 -1.24
CA VAL A 175 9.34 3.84 -2.05
C VAL A 175 9.71 3.74 -3.52
N TYR A 176 8.82 3.13 -4.31
CA TYR A 176 9.05 2.91 -5.73
C TYR A 176 7.82 3.27 -6.55
N HIS A 177 8.03 3.99 -7.65
CA HIS A 177 7.03 4.19 -8.68
C HIS A 177 7.27 3.21 -9.82
N LEU A 178 6.32 2.31 -10.06
CA LEU A 178 6.35 1.36 -11.15
C LEU A 178 5.57 1.90 -12.35
N GLU A 179 6.28 2.16 -13.44
CA GLU A 179 5.66 2.45 -14.73
C GLU A 179 5.31 1.12 -15.42
N LEU A 180 4.02 0.83 -15.50
CA LEU A 180 3.50 -0.28 -16.28
C LEU A 180 3.56 0.13 -17.75
N GLY A 181 4.64 -0.25 -18.44
CA GLY A 181 4.79 0.04 -19.86
C GLY A 181 3.58 -0.39 -20.69
N ASP A 182 3.24 0.39 -21.71
CA ASP A 182 2.09 0.22 -22.61
C ASP A 182 2.30 -0.86 -23.69
N GLY A 183 3.26 -1.76 -23.50
CA GLY A 183 3.68 -2.78 -24.47
C GLY A 183 4.78 -2.31 -25.43
N THR A 184 5.10 -1.01 -25.49
CA THR A 184 6.21 -0.49 -26.31
C THR A 184 7.49 -0.26 -25.50
N ALA A 185 7.36 0.02 -24.20
CA ALA A 185 8.47 0.15 -23.27
C ALA A 185 8.42 -0.94 -22.18
N PRO A 186 9.57 -1.47 -21.74
CA PRO A 186 9.62 -2.38 -20.60
C PRO A 186 9.19 -1.65 -19.32
N PRO A 187 8.63 -2.36 -18.32
CA PRO A 187 8.30 -1.75 -17.04
C PRO A 187 9.55 -1.19 -16.36
N GLN A 188 9.45 0.00 -15.78
CA GLN A 188 10.55 0.69 -15.11
C GLN A 188 10.19 0.97 -13.67
N LEU A 189 11.20 0.87 -12.80
CA LEU A 189 11.09 1.19 -11.39
C LEU A 189 11.84 2.50 -11.14
N LEU A 190 11.11 3.54 -10.78
CA LEU A 190 11.66 4.86 -10.43
C LEU A 190 11.74 4.97 -8.91
N MET A 191 12.84 5.55 -8.42
CA MET A 191 13.09 5.83 -6.99
C MET A 191 12.84 7.30 -6.68
#